data_AF-A0AAE3TAJ6-F1
#
_entry.id   AF-A0AAE3TAJ6-F1
#
_cell.length_a   1.000
_cell.length_b   1.000
_cell.length_c   1.000
_cell.angle_alpha   90.00
_cell.angle_beta   90.00
_cell.angle_gamma   90.00
#
_symmetry.space_group_name_H-M   'P 1'
#
loop_
_entity.id
_entity.type
_entity.pdbx_description
1 polymer ?
#
loop_
_entity_poly.entity_id
_entity_poly.type
_entity_poly.pdbx_seq_one_letter_code
_entity_poly.pdbx_strand_id
1 'polypeptide(L)'
;MSQEVEHYGLHWDGSVAWLIQGRSGTNFVGLKAKVPFRARGGMCNHLVPAAAPIPDRVHWENWTKISDDPLVRAMMPVPHPSGQNIFFVEDPDDDLRLYLTTLSRMSSPIKRVVKPIWMTEPAELQKELTRTNVQPLALVQATTKEQKVVDTLGQMAEYIPRTVIITGQPGMVIRPPVQKIETNIRDFSLEDLLMLPFENLGALLLRRYSRREDLDAPLESREERRQRMIKERSKK
;
A
#
# COMPACT_ATOMS: atom_id res chain seq x y z
N MET A 1 28.24 -8.55 0.67
CA MET A 1 27.44 -9.28 1.68
C MET A 1 26.05 -8.66 1.69
N SER A 2 24.98 -9.41 1.96
CA SER A 2 23.63 -8.85 2.03
C SER A 2 23.39 -8.22 3.40
N GLN A 3 22.92 -6.97 3.43
CA GLN A 3 22.45 -6.28 4.63
C GLN A 3 21.13 -6.90 5.10
N GLU A 4 21.00 -7.12 6.40
CA GLU A 4 19.73 -7.56 6.98
C GLU A 4 18.82 -6.36 7.24
N VAL A 5 17.53 -6.55 6.96
CA VAL A 5 16.48 -5.53 7.16
C VAL A 5 15.35 -6.13 7.98
N GLU A 6 14.61 -5.29 8.71
CA GLU A 6 13.64 -5.74 9.72
C GLU A 6 12.32 -6.24 9.14
N HIS A 7 11.96 -5.78 7.93
CA HIS A 7 10.66 -6.02 7.31
C HIS A 7 10.75 -6.38 5.82
N TYR A 8 9.70 -6.98 5.29
CA TYR A 8 9.48 -7.15 3.85
C TYR A 8 9.02 -5.84 3.19
N GLY A 9 9.07 -5.76 1.86
CA GLY A 9 8.63 -4.57 1.12
C GLY A 9 9.79 -3.79 0.53
N LEU A 10 9.69 -2.47 0.46
CA LEU A 10 10.66 -1.62 -0.23
C LEU A 10 11.83 -1.19 0.67
N HIS A 11 13.04 -1.35 0.12
CA HIS A 11 14.30 -0.93 0.73
C HIS A 11 15.19 -0.23 -0.31
N TRP A 12 15.95 0.78 0.09
CA TRP A 12 16.73 1.61 -0.83
C TRP A 12 18.22 1.35 -0.67
N ASP A 13 18.89 1.07 -1.79
CA ASP A 13 20.36 1.02 -1.91
C ASP A 13 20.79 2.18 -2.83
N GLY A 14 21.22 3.28 -2.21
CA GLY A 14 21.44 4.55 -2.90
C GLY A 14 20.16 5.04 -3.61
N SER A 15 20.18 5.08 -4.95
CA SER A 15 19.03 5.49 -5.77
C SER A 15 18.15 4.33 -6.22
N VAL A 16 18.49 3.09 -5.89
CA VAL A 16 17.78 1.90 -6.38
C VAL A 16 16.87 1.35 -5.28
N ALA A 17 15.57 1.31 -5.55
CA ALA A 17 14.61 0.62 -4.70
C ALA A 17 14.55 -0.88 -5.02
N TRP A 18 14.57 -1.68 -3.97
CA TRP A 18 14.46 -3.13 -3.98
C TRP A 18 13.21 -3.56 -3.23
N LEU A 19 12.33 -4.28 -3.91
CA LEU A 19 11.17 -4.95 -3.33
C LEU A 19 11.58 -6.33 -2.83
N ILE A 20 11.62 -6.50 -1.51
CA ILE A 20 11.93 -7.75 -0.83
C ILE A 20 10.62 -8.48 -0.50
N GLN A 21 10.47 -9.69 -1.03
CA GLN A 21 9.27 -10.50 -0.84
C GLN A 21 9.56 -12.00 -0.97
N GLY A 22 8.85 -12.81 -0.17
CA GLY A 22 9.07 -14.25 -0.11
C GLY A 22 10.53 -14.60 0.20
N ARG A 23 11.21 -15.28 -0.74
CA ARG A 23 12.61 -15.73 -0.61
C ARG A 23 13.62 -14.87 -1.36
N SER A 24 13.18 -13.83 -2.06
CA SER A 24 14.04 -13.04 -2.96
C SER A 24 13.71 -11.55 -2.92
N GLY A 25 14.42 -10.77 -3.72
CA GLY A 25 14.10 -9.39 -4.00
C GLY A 25 14.21 -9.08 -5.49
N THR A 26 13.53 -8.04 -5.92
CA THR A 26 13.62 -7.51 -7.28
C THR A 26 13.71 -5.99 -7.24
N ASN A 27 14.29 -5.37 -8.27
CA ASN A 27 14.24 -3.92 -8.44
C ASN A 27 13.38 -3.58 -9.66
N PHE A 28 12.71 -2.44 -9.60
CA PHE A 28 11.82 -1.98 -10.67
C PHE A 28 12.55 -1.30 -11.83
N VAL A 29 13.85 -1.09 -11.73
CA VAL A 29 14.70 -0.47 -12.76
C VAL A 29 15.32 -1.49 -13.72
N GLY A 30 15.12 -2.80 -13.50
CA GLY A 30 15.60 -3.87 -14.37
C GLY A 30 17.11 -4.14 -14.26
N LEU A 31 17.75 -3.69 -13.18
CA LEU A 31 19.16 -3.94 -12.93
C LEU A 31 19.39 -5.43 -12.66
N LYS A 32 20.31 -6.04 -13.41
CA LYS A 32 20.80 -7.40 -13.19
C LYS A 32 21.87 -7.44 -12.09
N ALA A 33 21.54 -6.90 -10.91
CA ALA A 33 22.41 -6.88 -9.74
C ALA A 33 21.92 -7.89 -8.69
N LYS A 34 22.84 -8.36 -7.84
CA LYS A 34 22.48 -9.18 -6.69
C LYS A 34 21.72 -8.32 -5.68
N VAL A 35 20.61 -8.84 -5.17
CA VAL A 35 19.80 -8.17 -4.13
C VAL A 35 20.68 -7.91 -2.89
N PRO A 36 20.81 -6.66 -2.43
CA PRO A 36 21.67 -6.33 -1.30
C PRO A 36 21.00 -6.58 0.05
N PHE A 37 19.67 -6.81 0.10
CA PHE A 37 18.93 -6.96 1.34
C PHE A 37 18.42 -8.38 1.60
N ARG A 38 18.25 -8.71 2.88
CA ARG A 38 17.55 -9.91 3.35
C ARG A 38 16.64 -9.56 4.51
N ALA A 39 15.34 -9.76 4.35
CA ALA A 39 14.38 -9.53 5.43
C ALA A 39 14.51 -10.57 6.56
N ARG A 40 14.48 -10.08 7.80
CA ARG A 40 14.20 -10.86 9.00
C ARG A 40 12.69 -10.86 9.23
N GLY A 41 12.15 -11.80 10.02
CA GLY A 41 10.73 -11.73 10.42
C GLY A 41 9.77 -12.79 9.85
N GLY A 42 10.24 -14.00 9.58
CA GLY A 42 9.37 -15.13 9.28
C GLY A 42 8.95 -15.21 7.81
N MET A 43 7.66 -15.38 7.52
CA MET A 43 7.14 -15.48 6.14
C MET A 43 6.61 -14.13 5.65
N CYS A 44 6.86 -13.78 4.39
CA CYS A 44 6.25 -12.62 3.74
C CYS A 44 4.71 -12.74 3.71
N ASN A 45 4.00 -11.61 3.73
CA ASN A 45 2.54 -11.52 3.69
C ASN A 45 1.98 -10.92 2.39
N HIS A 46 2.83 -10.56 1.43
CA HIS A 46 2.46 -10.06 0.11
C HIS A 46 3.24 -10.76 -1.00
N LEU A 47 2.66 -10.78 -2.20
CA LEU A 47 3.30 -11.27 -3.42
C LEU A 47 3.00 -10.33 -4.59
N VAL A 48 3.53 -9.11 -4.52
CA VAL A 48 3.31 -8.09 -5.55
C VAL A 48 4.00 -8.55 -6.85
N PRO A 49 3.26 -8.66 -7.97
CA PRO A 49 3.79 -9.17 -9.21
C PRO A 49 4.65 -8.10 -9.90
N ALA A 50 5.94 -8.02 -9.55
CA ALA A 50 6.84 -6.97 -10.06
C ALA A 50 6.93 -6.92 -11.61
N ALA A 51 6.75 -8.08 -12.26
CA ALA A 51 6.71 -8.24 -13.71
C ALA A 51 5.31 -8.12 -14.33
N ALA A 52 4.29 -7.71 -13.55
CA ALA A 52 2.94 -7.53 -14.08
C ALA A 52 2.94 -6.55 -15.26
N PRO A 53 2.15 -6.85 -16.31
CA PRO A 53 1.95 -5.92 -17.40
C PRO A 53 1.29 -4.64 -16.87
N ILE A 54 1.63 -3.53 -17.52
CA ILE A 54 0.99 -2.24 -17.26
C ILE A 54 -0.51 -2.40 -17.56
N PRO A 55 -1.41 -1.96 -16.66
CA PRO A 55 -2.85 -1.94 -16.90
C PRO A 55 -3.19 -1.26 -18.23
N ASP A 56 -4.26 -1.73 -18.87
CA ASP A 56 -4.81 -1.04 -20.04
C ASP A 56 -5.22 0.41 -19.71
N ARG A 57 -5.22 1.28 -20.72
CA ARG A 57 -5.61 2.69 -20.59
C ARG A 57 -7.00 2.84 -19.97
N VAL A 58 -7.97 2.01 -20.35
CA VAL A 58 -9.33 2.07 -19.79
C VAL A 58 -9.32 1.81 -18.28
N HIS A 59 -8.54 0.83 -17.82
CA HIS A 59 -8.39 0.57 -16.39
C HIS A 59 -7.74 1.73 -15.65
N TRP A 60 -6.74 2.38 -16.27
CA TRP A 60 -6.08 3.54 -15.70
C TRP A 60 -7.00 4.75 -15.58
N GLU A 61 -7.78 5.04 -16.63
CA GLU A 61 -8.76 6.13 -16.61
C GLU A 61 -9.83 5.91 -15.53
N ASN A 62 -10.28 4.67 -15.33
CA ASN A 62 -11.19 4.35 -14.23
C ASN A 62 -10.53 4.46 -12.85
N TRP A 63 -9.28 4.01 -12.72
CA TRP A 63 -8.49 4.17 -11.50
C TRP A 63 -8.29 5.65 -11.13
N THR A 64 -8.01 6.52 -12.09
CA THR A 64 -7.80 7.96 -11.83
C THR A 64 -9.03 8.67 -11.28
N LYS A 65 -10.24 8.11 -11.46
CA LYS A 65 -11.46 8.67 -10.87
C LYS A 65 -11.49 8.50 -9.35
N ILE A 66 -10.80 7.49 -8.82
CA ILE A 66 -10.78 7.17 -7.38
C ILE A 66 -9.43 7.44 -6.72
N SER A 67 -8.37 7.69 -7.48
CA SER A 67 -6.99 7.77 -6.94
C SER A 67 -6.76 8.95 -5.99
N ASP A 68 -7.63 9.95 -6.03
CA ASP A 68 -7.57 11.12 -5.16
C ASP A 68 -8.33 10.94 -3.85
N ASP A 69 -9.12 9.86 -3.72
CA ASP A 69 -9.79 9.54 -2.47
C ASP A 69 -8.74 9.25 -1.36
N PRO A 70 -8.86 9.89 -0.17
CA PRO A 70 -7.88 9.71 0.90
C PRO A 70 -7.72 8.26 1.39
N LEU A 71 -8.79 7.48 1.42
CA LEU A 71 -8.72 6.06 1.81
C LEU A 71 -8.02 5.24 0.72
N VAL A 72 -8.30 5.51 -0.55
CA VAL A 72 -7.59 4.88 -1.67
C VAL A 72 -6.09 5.16 -1.59
N ARG A 73 -5.70 6.43 -1.35
CA ARG A 73 -4.29 6.83 -1.17
C ARG A 73 -3.63 6.10 0.00
N ALA A 74 -4.29 6.05 1.14
CA ALA A 74 -3.78 5.34 2.32
C ALA A 74 -3.67 3.81 2.09
N MET A 75 -4.51 3.26 1.21
CA MET A 75 -4.49 1.84 0.83
C MET A 75 -3.49 1.50 -0.29
N MET A 76 -2.86 2.49 -0.94
CA MET A 76 -1.86 2.23 -1.97
C MET A 76 -0.67 1.46 -1.40
N PRO A 77 -0.01 0.58 -2.19
CA PRO A 77 1.07 -0.26 -1.70
C PRO A 77 2.40 0.49 -1.58
N VAL A 78 2.37 1.80 -1.33
CA VAL A 78 3.55 2.66 -1.21
C VAL A 78 3.84 2.96 0.26
N PRO A 79 5.13 2.91 0.69
CA PRO A 79 5.48 3.27 2.06
C PRO A 79 5.10 4.71 2.38
N HIS A 80 4.43 4.89 3.52
CA HIS A 80 4.17 6.21 4.10
C HIS A 80 5.29 6.57 5.08
N PRO A 81 5.61 7.86 5.27
CA PRO A 81 6.55 8.28 6.30
C PRO A 81 6.10 7.81 7.69
N SER A 82 7.07 7.42 8.53
CA SER A 82 6.81 7.11 9.94
C SER A 82 6.13 8.30 10.64
N GLY A 83 5.15 8.01 11.50
CA GLY A 83 4.32 9.02 12.14
C GLY A 83 3.24 9.62 11.23
N GLN A 84 3.18 9.24 9.95
CA GLN A 84 2.15 9.67 8.98
C GLN A 84 1.47 8.48 8.29
N ASN A 85 1.51 7.32 8.94
CA ASN A 85 1.12 6.03 8.37
C ASN A 85 -0.06 5.38 9.11
N ILE A 86 -0.74 6.08 10.01
CA ILE A 86 -1.94 5.58 10.69
C ILE A 86 -3.11 6.50 10.39
N PHE A 87 -4.15 5.92 9.82
CA PHE A 87 -5.34 6.62 9.36
C PHE A 87 -6.57 6.08 10.06
N PHE A 88 -7.50 6.97 10.39
CA PHE A 88 -8.81 6.64 10.91
C PHE A 88 -9.90 7.16 9.96
N VAL A 89 -10.86 6.29 9.65
CA VAL A 89 -12.04 6.59 8.83
C VAL A 89 -13.28 6.29 9.65
N GLU A 90 -14.24 7.21 9.66
CA GLU A 90 -15.56 6.93 10.25
C GLU A 90 -16.35 5.99 9.34
N ASP A 91 -16.92 4.96 9.96
CA ASP A 91 -17.64 3.87 9.31
C ASP A 91 -18.88 3.51 10.13
N PRO A 92 -19.87 4.43 10.17
CA PRO A 92 -21.08 4.24 10.98
C PRO A 92 -21.88 2.99 10.61
N ASP A 93 -21.85 2.61 9.33
CA ASP A 93 -22.66 1.53 8.76
C ASP A 93 -21.88 0.22 8.59
N ASP A 94 -20.58 0.19 8.95
CA ASP A 94 -19.69 -0.99 8.83
C ASP A 94 -19.65 -1.58 7.40
N ASP A 95 -19.72 -0.71 6.39
CA ASP A 95 -19.82 -1.09 4.98
C ASP A 95 -18.47 -0.99 4.24
N LEU A 96 -17.48 -0.30 4.81
CA LEU A 96 -16.15 -0.14 4.19
C LEU A 96 -15.36 -1.44 4.10
N ARG A 97 -15.74 -2.48 4.83
CA ARG A 97 -14.99 -3.74 4.85
C ARG A 97 -14.81 -4.35 3.45
N LEU A 98 -15.84 -4.28 2.60
CA LEU A 98 -15.75 -4.78 1.22
C LEU A 98 -14.83 -3.92 0.37
N TYR A 99 -14.94 -2.59 0.46
CA TYR A 99 -14.05 -1.65 -0.22
C TYR A 99 -12.59 -1.85 0.18
N LEU A 100 -12.29 -1.95 1.47
CA LEU A 100 -10.95 -2.22 2.00
C LEU A 100 -10.41 -3.55 1.50
N THR A 101 -11.25 -4.59 1.46
CA THR A 101 -10.86 -5.91 0.94
C THR A 101 -10.49 -5.82 -0.53
N THR A 102 -11.30 -5.11 -1.32
CA THR A 102 -11.08 -4.86 -2.74
C THR A 102 -9.80 -4.05 -2.97
N LEU A 103 -9.60 -2.93 -2.27
CA LEU A 103 -8.40 -2.09 -2.39
C LEU A 103 -7.13 -2.83 -1.93
N SER A 104 -7.24 -3.72 -0.93
CA SER A 104 -6.08 -4.46 -0.40
C SER A 104 -5.39 -5.32 -1.46
N ARG A 105 -6.11 -5.71 -2.54
CA ARG A 105 -5.58 -6.44 -3.70
C ARG A 105 -4.39 -5.74 -4.36
N MET A 106 -4.28 -4.42 -4.25
CA MET A 106 -3.10 -3.67 -4.74
C MET A 106 -1.78 -4.15 -4.14
N SER A 107 -1.82 -4.64 -2.91
CA SER A 107 -0.64 -5.21 -2.23
C SER A 107 -0.47 -6.71 -2.46
N SER A 108 -1.36 -7.35 -3.24
CA SER A 108 -1.38 -8.80 -3.51
C SER A 108 -1.20 -9.64 -2.24
N PRO A 109 -2.14 -9.55 -1.27
CA PRO A 109 -2.01 -10.19 0.03
C PRO A 109 -2.05 -11.72 -0.06
N ILE A 110 -1.18 -12.37 0.72
CA ILE A 110 -1.17 -13.84 0.89
C ILE A 110 -2.07 -14.26 2.07
N LYS A 111 -2.33 -13.33 3.00
CA LYS A 111 -3.16 -13.52 4.19
C LYS A 111 -4.18 -12.41 4.29
N ARG A 112 -5.24 -12.62 5.06
CA ARG A 112 -6.25 -11.58 5.33
C ARG A 112 -5.60 -10.38 6.02
N VAL A 113 -5.71 -9.21 5.41
CA VAL A 113 -5.20 -7.93 5.94
C VAL A 113 -6.29 -6.97 6.39
N VAL A 114 -7.54 -7.29 6.10
CA VAL A 114 -8.73 -6.59 6.60
C VAL A 114 -9.36 -7.48 7.66
N LYS A 115 -9.29 -7.06 8.92
CA LYS A 115 -9.82 -7.85 10.05
C LYS A 115 -10.44 -6.94 11.10
N PRO A 116 -11.47 -7.42 11.82
CA PRO A 116 -11.99 -6.68 12.96
C PRO A 116 -10.89 -6.42 14.00
N ILE A 117 -10.88 -5.22 14.58
CA ILE A 117 -9.83 -4.81 15.52
C ILE A 117 -9.77 -5.73 16.76
N TRP A 118 -10.92 -6.23 17.21
CA TRP A 118 -11.05 -7.13 18.36
C TRP A 118 -10.54 -8.56 18.10
N MET A 119 -10.31 -8.94 16.83
CA MET A 119 -9.74 -10.25 16.48
C MET A 119 -8.21 -10.30 16.59
N THR A 120 -7.54 -9.20 16.92
CA THR A 120 -6.08 -9.16 16.92
C THR A 120 -5.51 -9.06 18.33
N GLU A 121 -4.87 -10.14 18.78
CA GLU A 121 -4.12 -10.16 20.03
C GLU A 121 -2.95 -9.16 19.98
N PRO A 122 -2.64 -8.42 21.07
CA PRO A 122 -1.60 -7.39 21.05
C PRO A 122 -0.22 -7.86 20.56
N ALA A 123 0.20 -9.07 20.97
CA ALA A 123 1.47 -9.64 20.55
C ALA A 123 1.50 -10.03 19.06
N GLU A 124 0.35 -10.40 18.48
CA GLU A 124 0.23 -10.67 17.05
C GLU A 124 0.17 -9.36 16.25
N LEU A 125 -0.54 -8.36 16.78
CA LEU A 125 -0.61 -7.03 16.17
C LEU A 125 0.80 -6.45 15.98
N GLN A 126 1.63 -6.44 17.03
CA GLN A 126 2.99 -5.92 16.94
C GLN A 126 3.81 -6.62 15.84
N LYS A 127 3.70 -7.95 15.69
CA LYS A 127 4.38 -8.70 14.62
C LYS A 127 3.85 -8.34 13.23
N GLU A 128 2.55 -8.10 13.11
CA GLU A 128 1.93 -7.69 11.84
C GLU A 128 2.33 -6.27 11.44
N LEU A 129 2.47 -5.35 12.40
CA LEU A 129 2.87 -3.96 12.18
C LEU A 129 4.32 -3.81 11.72
N THR A 130 5.20 -4.73 12.10
CA THR A 130 6.61 -4.72 11.68
C THR A 130 6.89 -5.61 10.47
N ARG A 131 5.88 -6.24 9.88
CA ARG A 131 6.09 -7.27 8.86
C ARG A 131 6.46 -6.72 7.49
N THR A 132 5.90 -5.58 7.11
CA THR A 132 6.05 -5.00 5.77
C THR A 132 5.71 -3.51 5.72
N ASN A 133 6.31 -2.76 4.79
CA ASN A 133 5.99 -1.35 4.53
C ASN A 133 5.18 -1.09 3.25
N VAL A 134 4.80 -2.12 2.50
CA VAL A 134 4.08 -1.98 1.20
C VAL A 134 2.66 -2.54 1.22
N GLN A 135 2.23 -3.14 2.33
CA GLN A 135 0.89 -3.71 2.47
C GLN A 135 0.20 -3.09 3.68
N PRO A 136 -0.80 -2.22 3.46
CA PRO A 136 -1.61 -1.70 4.55
C PRO A 136 -2.28 -2.81 5.37
N LEU A 137 -2.47 -2.56 6.66
CA LEU A 137 -3.30 -3.36 7.56
C LEU A 137 -4.58 -2.59 7.84
N ALA A 138 -5.75 -3.17 7.57
CA ALA A 138 -7.03 -2.57 7.90
C ALA A 138 -7.64 -3.25 9.12
N LEU A 139 -7.81 -2.48 10.20
CA LEU A 139 -8.49 -2.86 11.44
C LEU A 139 -9.88 -2.22 11.44
N VAL A 140 -10.90 -3.03 11.19
CA VAL A 140 -12.28 -2.54 11.03
C VAL A 140 -13.09 -2.69 12.31
N GLN A 141 -14.28 -2.08 12.36
CA GLN A 141 -15.25 -2.21 13.46
C GLN A 141 -14.71 -1.71 14.82
N ALA A 142 -13.87 -0.67 14.82
CA ALA A 142 -13.41 -0.07 16.06
C ALA A 142 -14.54 0.67 16.78
N THR A 143 -14.69 0.41 18.08
CA THR A 143 -15.61 1.11 18.96
C THR A 143 -14.84 1.76 20.10
N THR A 144 -15.54 2.49 20.97
CA THR A 144 -14.94 3.07 22.18
C THR A 144 -14.31 2.02 23.11
N LYS A 145 -14.70 0.74 23.01
CA LYS A 145 -14.06 -0.36 23.74
C LYS A 145 -12.61 -0.60 23.31
N GLU A 146 -12.31 -0.33 22.05
CA GLU A 146 -10.98 -0.50 21.47
C GLU A 146 -10.15 0.79 21.45
N GLN A 147 -10.61 1.87 22.10
CA GLN A 147 -9.88 3.15 22.18
C GLN A 147 -8.43 2.97 22.64
N LYS A 148 -8.17 2.10 23.62
CA LYS A 148 -6.81 1.82 24.10
C LYS A 148 -5.91 1.23 23.01
N VAL A 149 -6.46 0.41 22.11
CA VAL A 149 -5.71 -0.16 20.98
C VAL A 149 -5.40 0.94 19.97
N VAL A 150 -6.37 1.80 19.65
CA VAL A 150 -6.18 2.95 18.76
C VAL A 150 -5.11 3.92 19.30
N ASP A 151 -5.16 4.23 20.60
CA ASP A 151 -4.17 5.09 21.26
C ASP A 151 -2.77 4.47 21.22
N THR A 152 -2.68 3.15 21.47
CA THR A 152 -1.42 2.40 21.41
C THR A 152 -0.84 2.41 20.00
N LEU A 153 -1.67 2.20 18.98
CA LEU A 153 -1.26 2.31 17.58
C LEU A 153 -0.70 3.70 17.29
N GLY A 154 -1.38 4.76 17.73
CA GLY A 154 -0.89 6.14 17.63
C GLY A 154 0.49 6.31 18.25
N GLN A 155 0.72 5.80 19.46
CA GLN A 155 2.04 5.86 20.12
C GLN A 155 3.14 5.10 19.36
N MET A 156 2.76 4.07 18.60
CA MET A 156 3.68 3.26 17.82
C MET A 156 3.98 3.82 16.42
N ALA A 157 3.25 4.83 15.94
CA ALA A 157 3.29 5.30 14.55
C ALA A 157 4.71 5.65 14.06
N GLU A 158 5.56 6.18 14.93
CA GLU A 158 6.94 6.55 14.60
C GLU A 158 7.86 5.34 14.37
N TYR A 159 7.51 4.18 14.95
CA TYR A 159 8.37 3.00 15.02
C TYR A 159 7.89 1.87 14.11
N ILE A 160 6.69 1.95 13.56
CA ILE A 160 6.13 0.91 12.70
C ILE A 160 6.28 1.28 11.22
N PRO A 161 6.79 0.35 10.38
CA PRO A 161 6.96 0.61 8.95
C PRO A 161 5.66 0.46 8.15
N ARG A 162 4.65 -0.21 8.72
CA ARG A 162 3.41 -0.57 8.02
C ARG A 162 2.37 0.53 8.13
N THR A 163 1.67 0.80 7.02
CA THR A 163 0.47 1.65 7.04
C THR A 163 -0.69 0.92 7.71
N VAL A 164 -1.40 1.60 8.60
CA VAL A 164 -2.57 1.08 9.32
C VAL A 164 -3.78 1.94 9.01
N ILE A 165 -4.86 1.30 8.58
CA ILE A 165 -6.18 1.91 8.41
C ILE A 165 -7.07 1.40 9.54
N ILE A 166 -7.72 2.29 10.25
CA ILE A 166 -8.68 1.97 11.29
C ILE A 166 -10.04 2.47 10.81
N THR A 167 -11.05 1.61 10.79
CA THR A 167 -12.44 2.04 10.60
C THR A 167 -13.23 1.80 11.86
N GLY A 168 -14.13 2.73 12.19
CA GLY A 168 -14.88 2.64 13.43
C GLY A 168 -16.05 3.60 13.53
N GLN A 169 -16.79 3.47 14.62
CA GLN A 169 -17.99 4.26 14.85
C GLN A 169 -17.69 5.75 15.03
N PRO A 170 -18.64 6.63 14.69
CA PRO A 170 -18.59 8.03 15.09
C PRO A 170 -18.45 8.16 16.61
N GLY A 171 -17.59 9.08 17.07
CA GLY A 171 -17.37 9.34 18.50
C GLY A 171 -16.11 8.72 19.10
N MET A 172 -15.32 7.98 18.31
CA MET A 172 -13.95 7.63 18.68
C MET A 172 -13.09 8.89 18.84
N VAL A 173 -12.24 8.92 19.88
CA VAL A 173 -11.33 10.06 20.11
C VAL A 173 -10.04 9.81 19.34
N ILE A 174 -9.84 10.55 18.25
CA ILE A 174 -8.65 10.41 17.40
C ILE A 174 -7.67 11.53 17.73
N ARG A 175 -6.45 11.14 18.11
CA ARG A 175 -5.37 12.07 18.48
C ARG A 175 -4.17 11.88 17.56
N PRO A 176 -3.41 12.95 17.26
CA PRO A 176 -2.12 12.82 16.59
C PRO A 176 -1.22 11.79 17.31
N PRO A 177 -0.45 10.98 16.58
CA PRO A 177 -0.19 11.06 15.13
C PRO A 177 -1.23 10.35 14.23
N VAL A 178 -2.32 9.83 14.78
CA VAL A 178 -3.39 9.21 13.97
C VAL A 178 -4.11 10.30 13.17
N GLN A 179 -4.19 10.10 11.86
CA GLN A 179 -4.82 11.04 10.93
C GLN A 179 -6.27 10.65 10.68
N LYS A 180 -7.22 11.51 11.06
CA LYS A 180 -8.61 11.34 10.62
C LYS A 180 -8.71 11.74 9.15
N ILE A 181 -9.25 10.85 8.33
CA ILE A 181 -9.48 11.08 6.90
C ILE A 181 -10.95 10.83 6.57
N GLU A 182 -11.43 11.51 5.53
CA GLU A 182 -12.74 11.30 4.95
C GLU A 182 -12.60 10.52 3.65
N THR A 183 -13.65 9.78 3.27
CA THR A 183 -13.64 8.99 2.03
C THR A 183 -14.98 9.12 1.32
N ASN A 184 -14.88 9.29 0.01
CA ASN A 184 -15.96 9.29 -0.95
C ASN A 184 -15.97 7.97 -1.75
N ILE A 185 -15.24 6.95 -1.31
CA ILE A 185 -15.17 5.66 -2.03
C ILE A 185 -16.54 5.01 -2.20
N ARG A 186 -17.50 5.33 -1.32
CA ARG A 186 -18.89 4.86 -1.35
C ARG A 186 -19.69 5.43 -2.52
N ASP A 187 -19.25 6.55 -3.10
CA ASP A 187 -19.89 7.15 -4.26
C ASP A 187 -19.58 6.36 -5.55
N PHE A 188 -18.63 5.43 -5.48
CA PHE A 188 -18.24 4.58 -6.60
C PHE A 188 -18.89 3.21 -6.52
N SER A 189 -19.34 2.70 -7.67
CA SER A 189 -19.91 1.36 -7.76
C SER A 189 -18.90 0.30 -7.32
N LEU A 190 -19.28 -0.51 -6.32
CA LEU A 190 -18.45 -1.64 -5.88
C LEU A 190 -18.20 -2.63 -7.02
N GLU A 191 -19.17 -2.83 -7.92
CA GLU A 191 -19.02 -3.70 -9.09
C GLU A 191 -17.92 -3.18 -10.03
N ASP A 192 -17.90 -1.88 -10.30
CA ASP A 192 -16.87 -1.25 -11.13
C ASP A 192 -15.49 -1.36 -10.47
N LEU A 193 -15.42 -1.19 -9.15
CA LEU A 193 -14.18 -1.39 -8.39
C LEU A 193 -13.70 -2.83 -8.51
N LEU A 194 -14.57 -3.83 -8.36
CA LEU A 194 -14.20 -5.24 -8.44
C LEU A 194 -13.60 -5.62 -9.80
N MET A 195 -14.01 -4.93 -10.87
CA MET A 195 -13.51 -5.10 -12.23
C MET A 195 -12.11 -4.50 -12.47
N LEU A 196 -11.61 -3.63 -11.57
CA LEU A 196 -10.27 -3.07 -11.71
C LEU A 196 -9.19 -4.14 -11.44
N PRO A 197 -8.11 -4.19 -12.25
CA PRO A 197 -7.00 -5.10 -12.05
C PRO A 197 -6.06 -4.58 -10.96
N PHE A 198 -6.53 -4.56 -9.71
CA PHE A 198 -5.83 -3.93 -8.58
C PHE A 198 -4.42 -4.47 -8.36
N GLU A 199 -4.18 -5.76 -8.58
CA GLU A 199 -2.84 -6.36 -8.48
C GLU A 199 -1.85 -5.72 -9.48
N ASN A 200 -2.29 -5.47 -10.72
CA ASN A 200 -1.48 -4.81 -11.74
C ASN A 200 -1.33 -3.31 -11.46
N LEU A 201 -2.39 -2.65 -11.00
CA LEU A 201 -2.36 -1.24 -10.60
C LEU A 201 -1.38 -1.04 -9.45
N GLY A 202 -1.45 -1.86 -8.40
CA GLY A 202 -0.53 -1.81 -7.26
C GLY A 202 0.92 -2.06 -7.66
N ALA A 203 1.18 -3.02 -8.55
CA ALA A 203 2.52 -3.24 -9.09
C ALA A 203 3.03 -2.04 -9.91
N LEU A 204 2.16 -1.37 -10.68
CA LEU A 204 2.51 -0.15 -11.41
C LEU A 204 2.81 1.02 -10.47
N LEU A 205 1.98 1.27 -9.46
CA LEU A 205 2.18 2.32 -8.47
C LEU A 205 3.51 2.12 -7.74
N LEU A 206 3.78 0.89 -7.32
CA LEU A 206 5.04 0.56 -6.66
C LEU A 206 6.25 0.74 -7.57
N ARG A 207 6.10 0.41 -8.86
CA ARG A 207 7.13 0.64 -9.88
C ARG A 207 7.41 2.13 -10.07
N ARG A 208 6.38 2.96 -10.18
CA ARG A 208 6.50 4.42 -10.30
C ARG A 208 7.17 5.02 -9.08
N TYR A 209 6.69 4.67 -7.89
CA TYR A 209 7.29 5.08 -6.62
C TYR A 209 8.78 4.72 -6.53
N SER A 210 9.11 3.47 -6.86
CA SER A 210 10.49 2.94 -6.84
C SER A 210 11.43 3.64 -7.83
N ARG A 211 10.87 4.24 -8.88
CA ARG A 211 11.60 5.00 -9.90
C ARG A 211 11.54 6.51 -9.70
N ARG A 212 10.84 6.97 -8.65
CA ARG A 212 10.57 8.40 -8.38
C ARG A 212 9.83 9.08 -9.55
N GLU A 213 8.90 8.34 -10.15
CA GLU A 213 7.94 8.84 -11.14
C GLU A 213 6.66 9.29 -10.43
N ASP A 214 5.94 10.26 -10.98
CA ASP A 214 4.64 10.69 -10.46
C ASP A 214 3.64 9.54 -10.49
N LEU A 215 2.96 9.29 -9.37
CA LEU A 215 2.08 8.12 -9.20
C LEU A 215 0.83 8.22 -10.09
N ASP A 216 0.35 9.43 -10.30
CA ASP A 216 -0.86 9.81 -11.03
C ASP A 216 -0.60 10.22 -12.49
N ALA A 217 0.66 10.23 -12.94
CA ALA A 217 1.00 10.57 -14.32
C ALA A 217 0.16 9.77 -15.34
N PRO A 218 -0.25 10.37 -16.47
CA PRO A 218 -0.99 9.66 -17.50
C PRO A 218 -0.19 8.46 -18.02
N LEU A 219 -0.89 7.40 -18.42
CA LEU A 219 -0.24 6.32 -19.16
C LEU A 219 0.08 6.81 -20.57
N GLU A 220 1.38 6.92 -20.88
CA GLU A 220 1.82 7.14 -22.25
C GLU A 220 1.32 6.00 -23.15
N SER A 221 0.78 6.36 -24.31
CA SER A 221 0.52 5.38 -25.35
C SER A 221 1.82 4.73 -25.81
N ARG A 222 1.73 3.52 -26.39
CA ARG A 222 2.91 2.84 -26.96
C ARG A 222 3.62 3.72 -28.01
N GLU A 223 2.85 4.51 -28.75
CA GLU A 223 3.35 5.40 -29.78
C GLU A 223 4.07 6.62 -29.19
N GLU A 224 3.47 7.28 -28.20
CA GLU A 224 4.10 8.39 -27.46
C GLU A 224 5.43 7.95 -26.83
N ARG A 225 5.44 6.78 -26.17
CA ARG A 225 6.64 6.21 -25.58
C ARG A 225 7.71 5.90 -26.62
N ARG A 226 7.31 5.36 -27.78
CA ARG A 226 8.23 5.09 -28.90
C ARG A 226 8.82 6.39 -29.44
N GLN A 227 8.00 7.41 -29.66
CA GLN A 227 8.44 8.73 -30.14
C GLN A 227 9.39 9.39 -29.14
N ARG A 228 9.11 9.32 -27.84
CA ARG A 228 10.01 9.82 -26.80
C ARG A 228 11.36 9.11 -26.82
N MET A 229 11.39 7.77 -26.86
CA MET A 229 12.65 7.02 -26.92
C MET A 229 13.46 7.32 -28.20
N ILE A 230 12.80 7.54 -29.34
CA ILE A 230 13.47 7.96 -30.58
C ILE A 230 14.09 9.35 -30.40
N LYS A 231 13.34 10.31 -29.84
CA LYS A 231 13.79 11.69 -29.60
C LYS A 231 14.92 11.79 -28.55
N GLU A 232 14.93 10.93 -27.55
CA GLU A 232 16.00 10.86 -26.55
C GLU A 232 17.28 10.24 -27.13
N ARG A 233 17.14 9.28 -28.05
CA ARG A 233 18.28 8.67 -28.77
C ARG A 233 18.89 9.59 -29.82
N SER A 234 18.10 10.47 -30.44
CA SER A 234 18.61 11.45 -31.42
C SER A 234 19.26 12.68 -30.79
N LYS A 235 19.16 12.85 -29.47
CA LYS A 235 19.80 13.92 -28.69
C LYS A 235 21.14 13.51 -28.04
N LYS A 236 21.55 12.24 -28.18
CA LYS A 236 22.88 11.75 -27.80
C LYS A 236 23.75 11.63 -29.04
#